data_AF-A0A3L6JG52-F1
#
_entry.id   AF-A0A3L6JG52-F1
#
_cell.length_a   1.000
_cell.length_b   1.000
_cell.length_c   1.000
_cell.angle_alpha   90.00
_cell.angle_beta   90.00
_cell.angle_gamma   90.00
#
_symmetry.space_group_name_H-M   'P 1'
#
loop_
_entity.id
_entity.type
_entity.pdbx_description
1 polymer ?
#
loop_
_entity_poly.entity_id
_entity_poly.type
_entity_poly.pdbx_seq_one_letter_code
_entity_poly.pdbx_strand_id
1 'polypeptide(L)'
;MQLVLTTFDIAIISLIAATVTILLLLFGMSRGAKRQKFKLHHVVVYSAVVIQLLLVIFWMFPRLLWLISFGILGDLIGNWYIIVHEIVGFLALGIGLVISVIFLIKPGMPPALVKKTRRWMWVVLILWIIAFLFGIVNFYAGYLAG
;
A
#
# COMPACT_ATOMS: atom_id res chain seq x y z
N MET A 1 5.06 25.24 15.93
CA MET A 1 6.22 24.33 16.02
C MET A 1 5.82 22.90 16.38
N GLN A 2 4.98 22.65 17.40
CA GLN A 2 4.52 21.28 17.75
C GLN A 2 3.76 20.53 16.64
N LEU A 3 2.92 21.21 15.85
CA LEU A 3 2.11 20.60 14.78
C LEU A 3 2.93 20.11 13.57
N VAL A 4 4.08 20.72 13.30
CA VAL A 4 4.98 20.36 12.19
C VAL A 4 5.81 19.12 12.52
N LEU A 5 6.21 18.98 13.79
CA LEU A 5 6.91 17.77 14.26
C LEU A 5 5.98 16.55 14.14
N THR A 6 4.70 16.68 14.49
CA THR A 6 3.76 15.56 14.42
C THR A 6 3.48 15.04 13.02
N THR A 7 3.43 15.89 11.99
CA THR A 7 3.17 15.43 10.61
C THR A 7 4.38 14.74 10.00
N PHE A 8 5.58 15.22 10.32
CA PHE A 8 6.83 14.62 9.87
C PHE A 8 7.06 13.24 10.51
N ASP A 9 6.81 13.11 11.81
CA ASP A 9 6.91 11.84 12.53
C ASP A 9 5.96 10.78 11.92
N ILE A 10 4.72 11.16 11.62
CA ILE A 10 3.76 10.23 11.01
C ILE A 10 4.15 9.87 9.58
N ALA A 11 4.73 10.81 8.81
CA ALA A 11 5.24 10.52 7.47
C ALA A 11 6.41 9.52 7.51
N ILE A 12 7.33 9.63 8.47
CA ILE A 12 8.41 8.66 8.70
C ILE A 12 7.84 7.30 9.08
N ILE A 13 6.93 7.25 10.05
CA ILE A 13 6.30 5.99 10.49
C ILE A 13 5.59 5.31 9.32
N SER A 14 4.88 6.09 8.49
CA SER A 14 4.20 5.59 7.30
C SER A 14 5.18 5.02 6.28
N LEU A 15 6.31 5.68 6.05
CA LEU A 15 7.35 5.21 5.13
C LEU A 15 8.00 3.92 5.64
N ILE A 16 8.28 3.83 6.94
CA ILE A 16 8.80 2.60 7.58
C ILE A 16 7.79 1.47 7.41
N ALA A 17 6.51 1.69 7.75
CA ALA A 17 5.47 0.68 7.64
C ALA A 17 5.24 0.22 6.19
N ALA A 18 5.30 1.14 5.23
CA ALA A 18 5.24 0.81 3.81
C ALA A 18 6.46 -0.02 3.36
N THR A 19 7.65 0.34 3.82
CA THR A 19 8.89 -0.41 3.55
C THR A 19 8.82 -1.83 4.10
N VAL A 20 8.40 -1.98 5.36
CA VAL A 20 8.18 -3.29 6.00
C VAL A 20 7.16 -4.11 5.20
N THR A 21 6.08 -3.49 4.73
CA THR A 21 5.08 -4.16 3.89
C THR A 21 5.69 -4.69 2.60
N ILE A 22 6.46 -3.87 1.86
CA ILE A 22 7.13 -4.33 0.63
C ILE A 22 8.07 -5.49 0.92
N LEU A 23 8.87 -5.41 2.00
CA LEU A 23 9.77 -6.50 2.39
C LEU A 23 9.01 -7.79 2.73
N LEU A 24 7.88 -7.68 3.45
CA LEU A 24 7.01 -8.81 3.73
C LEU A 24 6.48 -9.44 2.44
N LEU A 25 6.02 -8.64 1.48
CA LEU A 25 5.50 -9.16 0.21
C LEU A 25 6.59 -9.86 -0.62
N LEU A 26 7.78 -9.28 -0.69
CA LEU A 26 8.95 -9.90 -1.34
C LEU A 26 9.35 -11.21 -0.64
N PHE A 27 9.29 -11.26 0.68
CA PHE A 27 9.53 -12.46 1.47
C PHE A 27 8.45 -13.53 1.22
N GLY A 28 7.18 -13.16 1.28
CA GLY A 28 6.03 -14.02 1.01
C GLY A 28 6.03 -14.59 -0.41
N MET A 29 6.55 -13.83 -1.37
CA MET A 29 6.77 -14.27 -2.75
C MET A 29 7.95 -15.25 -2.85
N SER A 30 9.12 -14.88 -2.33
CA SER A 30 10.36 -15.66 -2.47
C SER A 30 10.36 -16.96 -1.69
N ARG A 31 9.77 -16.97 -0.48
CA ARG A 31 9.76 -18.14 0.42
C ARG A 31 8.40 -18.83 0.50
N GLY A 32 7.30 -18.08 0.46
CA GLY A 32 5.94 -18.63 0.56
C GLY A 32 5.46 -19.23 -0.75
N ALA A 33 5.39 -18.40 -1.80
CA ALA A 33 4.84 -18.80 -3.10
C ALA A 33 5.76 -19.78 -3.85
N LYS A 34 7.07 -19.51 -3.92
CA LYS A 34 8.01 -20.38 -4.65
C LYS A 34 8.22 -21.76 -4.02
N ARG A 35 8.13 -21.88 -2.69
CA ARG A 35 8.31 -23.16 -1.97
C ARG A 35 6.99 -23.86 -1.64
N GLN A 36 5.88 -23.41 -2.23
CA GLN A 36 4.53 -23.93 -1.97
C GLN A 36 4.15 -23.95 -0.48
N LYS A 37 4.73 -23.06 0.32
CA LYS A 37 4.42 -22.87 1.75
C LYS A 37 3.23 -21.92 1.87
N PHE A 38 2.06 -22.37 1.44
CA PHE A 38 0.85 -21.56 1.34
C PHE A 38 0.39 -20.96 2.68
N LYS A 39 0.59 -21.65 3.80
CA LYS A 39 0.33 -21.10 5.15
C LYS A 39 1.19 -19.86 5.43
N LEU A 40 2.49 -19.93 5.14
CA LEU A 40 3.41 -18.81 5.33
C LEU A 40 3.04 -17.65 4.40
N HIS A 41 2.77 -17.95 3.12
CA HIS A 41 2.33 -16.94 2.16
C HIS A 41 1.06 -16.22 2.65
N HIS A 42 0.07 -16.97 3.15
CA HIS A 42 -1.17 -16.41 3.66
C HIS A 42 -0.96 -15.50 4.87
N VAL A 43 -0.18 -15.94 5.86
CA VAL A 43 0.12 -15.14 7.07
C VAL A 43 0.80 -13.84 6.66
N VAL A 44 1.81 -13.91 5.79
CA VAL A 44 2.57 -12.74 5.35
C VAL A 44 1.72 -11.76 4.54
N VAL A 45 0.91 -12.27 3.60
CA VAL A 45 0.01 -11.41 2.79
C VAL A 45 -1.07 -10.78 3.66
N TYR A 46 -1.66 -11.53 4.58
CA TYR A 46 -2.68 -11.00 5.49
C TYR A 46 -2.10 -9.90 6.37
N SER A 47 -0.93 -10.11 6.98
CA SER A 47 -0.26 -9.07 7.79
C SER A 47 0.04 -7.82 6.97
N ALA A 48 0.54 -7.97 5.74
CA ALA A 48 0.80 -6.83 4.84
C ALA A 48 -0.48 -6.04 4.52
N VAL A 49 -1.59 -6.73 4.25
CA VAL A 49 -2.88 -6.09 3.96
C VAL A 49 -3.45 -5.40 5.19
N VAL A 50 -3.33 -5.98 6.38
CA VAL A 50 -3.77 -5.33 7.64
C VAL A 50 -2.96 -4.07 7.91
N ILE A 51 -1.63 -4.11 7.79
CA ILE A 51 -0.78 -2.92 7.96
C ILE A 51 -1.20 -1.81 6.98
N GLN A 52 -1.40 -2.16 5.71
CA GLN A 52 -1.81 -1.20 4.69
C GLN A 52 -3.21 -0.64 4.91
N LEU A 53 -4.14 -1.48 5.35
CA LEU A 53 -5.49 -1.03 5.70
C LEU A 53 -5.46 -0.01 6.83
N LEU A 54 -4.65 -0.25 7.88
CA LEU A 54 -4.46 0.69 8.99
C LEU A 54 -3.82 1.99 8.51
N LEU A 55 -2.77 1.92 7.68
CA LEU A 55 -2.14 3.12 7.10
C LEU A 55 -3.14 3.93 6.26
N VAL A 56 -3.97 3.28 5.46
CA VAL A 56 -4.96 3.99 4.65
C VAL A 56 -6.04 4.64 5.51
N ILE A 57 -6.62 3.91 6.46
CA ILE A 57 -7.70 4.41 7.32
C ILE A 57 -7.23 5.56 8.21
N PHE A 58 -6.08 5.38 8.88
CA PHE A 58 -5.64 6.32 9.91
C PHE A 58 -4.76 7.45 9.37
N TRP A 59 -4.20 7.30 8.17
CA TRP A 59 -3.30 8.30 7.60
C TRP A 59 -3.68 8.77 6.20
N MET A 60 -3.68 7.90 5.20
CA MET A 60 -3.88 8.36 3.81
C MET A 60 -5.26 9.00 3.63
N PHE A 61 -6.32 8.40 4.18
CA PHE A 61 -7.67 8.92 4.01
C PHE A 61 -7.88 10.30 4.69
N PRO A 62 -7.54 10.50 5.98
CA PRO A 62 -7.57 11.84 6.58
C PRO A 62 -6.69 12.86 5.86
N ARG A 63 -5.48 12.45 5.44
CA ARG A 63 -4.56 13.32 4.68
C ARG A 63 -5.15 13.71 3.34
N LEU A 64 -5.79 12.80 2.61
CA LEU A 64 -6.45 13.09 1.33
C LEU A 64 -7.58 14.11 1.52
N LEU A 65 -8.43 13.94 2.54
CA LEU A 65 -9.51 14.89 2.85
C LEU A 65 -8.95 16.29 3.15
N TRP A 66 -7.85 16.35 3.90
CA TRP A 66 -7.13 17.59 4.16
C TRP A 66 -6.55 18.19 2.86
N LEU A 67 -5.85 17.42 2.03
CA LEU A 67 -5.30 17.92 0.77
C LEU A 67 -6.39 18.45 -0.19
N ILE A 68 -7.55 17.80 -0.24
CA ILE A 68 -8.70 18.26 -1.03
C ILE A 68 -9.20 19.61 -0.51
N SER A 69 -9.30 19.82 0.80
CA SER A 69 -9.75 21.10 1.36
C SER A 69 -8.77 22.25 1.11
N PHE A 70 -7.48 21.96 0.92
CA PHE A 70 -6.45 22.92 0.52
C PHE A 70 -6.29 23.07 -1.00
N GLY A 71 -7.18 22.47 -1.79
CA GLY A 71 -7.21 22.70 -3.24
C GLY A 71 -6.09 21.98 -4.00
N ILE A 72 -5.69 20.77 -3.57
CA ILE A 72 -4.73 19.92 -4.32
C ILE A 72 -5.11 19.73 -5.80
N LEU A 73 -6.40 19.82 -6.11
CA LEU A 73 -6.94 19.73 -7.47
C LEU A 73 -6.84 21.03 -8.27
N GLY A 74 -6.46 22.14 -7.64
CA GLY A 74 -6.28 23.46 -8.28
C GLY A 74 -4.99 23.58 -9.09
N ASP A 75 -3.96 22.79 -8.76
CA ASP A 75 -2.74 22.65 -9.56
C ASP A 75 -2.45 21.17 -9.81
N LEU A 76 -3.09 20.63 -10.85
CA LEU A 76 -2.93 19.22 -11.22
C LEU A 76 -1.51 18.89 -11.69
N ILE A 77 -0.82 19.87 -12.31
CA ILE A 77 0.53 19.67 -12.85
C ILE A 77 1.56 19.71 -11.73
N GLY A 78 1.40 20.57 -10.73
CA GLY A 78 2.28 20.58 -9.55
C GLY A 78 2.05 19.38 -8.63
N ASN A 79 0.81 18.91 -8.50
CA ASN A 79 0.43 17.87 -7.54
C ASN A 79 0.22 16.47 -8.14
N TRP A 80 0.55 16.26 -9.42
CA TRP A 80 0.26 15.01 -10.14
C TRP A 80 0.79 13.76 -9.41
N TYR A 81 1.99 13.83 -8.82
CA TYR A 81 2.62 12.69 -8.15
C TYR A 81 1.86 12.29 -6.89
N ILE A 82 1.28 13.25 -6.17
CA ILE A 82 0.43 13.00 -5.00
C ILE A 82 -0.88 12.36 -5.46
N ILE A 83 -1.51 12.92 -6.49
CA ILE A 83 -2.78 12.41 -7.02
C ILE A 83 -2.60 10.96 -7.51
N VAL A 84 -1.53 10.68 -8.26
CA VAL A 84 -1.21 9.33 -8.73
C VAL A 84 -0.91 8.40 -7.56
N HIS A 85 -0.14 8.84 -6.55
CA HIS A 85 0.12 8.05 -5.35
C HIS A 85 -1.18 7.60 -4.66
N GLU A 86 -2.09 8.53 -4.41
CA GLU A 86 -3.36 8.27 -3.73
C GLU A 86 -4.21 7.29 -4.56
N ILE A 87 -4.45 7.59 -5.84
CA ILE A 87 -5.27 6.73 -6.71
C ILE A 87 -4.70 5.32 -6.81
N VAL A 88 -3.40 5.19 -7.07
CA VAL A 88 -2.76 3.88 -7.20
C VAL A 88 -2.76 3.13 -5.87
N GLY A 89 -2.56 3.83 -4.75
CA GLY A 89 -2.61 3.27 -3.41
C GLY A 89 -3.99 2.69 -3.07
N PHE A 90 -5.06 3.45 -3.31
CA PHE A 90 -6.44 3.00 -3.08
C PHE A 90 -6.82 1.82 -3.98
N LEU A 91 -6.44 1.86 -5.26
CA LEU A 91 -6.69 0.74 -6.19
C LEU A 91 -5.94 -0.53 -5.74
N ALA A 92 -4.67 -0.40 -5.35
CA ALA A 92 -3.87 -1.52 -4.87
C ALA A 92 -4.49 -2.14 -3.61
N LEU A 93 -4.90 -1.31 -2.65
CA LEU A 93 -5.55 -1.77 -1.42
C LEU A 93 -6.89 -2.45 -1.72
N GLY A 94 -7.74 -1.84 -2.55
CA GLY A 94 -9.05 -2.40 -2.89
C GLY A 94 -8.95 -3.78 -3.53
N ILE A 95 -8.10 -3.93 -4.55
CA ILE A 95 -7.87 -5.23 -5.20
C ILE A 95 -7.21 -6.21 -4.23
N GLY A 96 -6.21 -5.77 -3.44
CA GLY A 96 -5.51 -6.60 -2.47
C GLY A 96 -6.43 -7.15 -1.38
N LEU A 97 -7.37 -6.33 -0.90
CA LEU A 97 -8.37 -6.72 0.10
C LEU A 97 -9.35 -7.74 -0.47
N VAL A 98 -9.85 -7.52 -1.69
CA VAL A 98 -10.71 -8.49 -2.40
C VAL A 98 -10.02 -9.85 -2.54
N ILE A 99 -8.77 -9.88 -2.99
CA ILE A 99 -7.99 -11.12 -3.11
C ILE A 99 -7.82 -11.80 -1.75
N SER A 100 -7.50 -11.03 -0.72
CA SER A 100 -7.27 -11.56 0.64
C SER A 100 -8.53 -12.16 1.23
N VAL A 101 -9.68 -11.49 1.08
CA VAL A 101 -10.99 -12.00 1.51
C VAL A 101 -11.35 -13.30 0.78
N ILE A 102 -11.11 -13.38 -0.53
CA ILE A 102 -11.34 -14.61 -1.30
C ILE A 102 -10.56 -15.79 -0.70
N PHE A 103 -9.30 -15.58 -0.33
CA PHE A 103 -8.44 -16.64 0.23
C PHE A 103 -8.70 -16.92 1.71
N LEU A 104 -9.24 -15.95 2.47
CA LEU A 104 -9.74 -16.17 3.83
C LEU A 104 -10.97 -17.07 3.85
N ILE A 105 -11.92 -16.85 2.94
CA ILE A 105 -13.19 -17.61 2.87
C ILE A 105 -12.98 -19.00 2.26
N LYS A 106 -11.96 -19.18 1.41
CA LYS A 106 -11.65 -20.47 0.76
C LYS A 106 -10.34 -21.07 1.31
N PRO A 107 -10.33 -21.55 2.57
CA PRO A 107 -9.17 -22.17 3.17
C PRO A 107 -8.78 -23.42 2.36
N GLY A 108 -7.50 -23.53 1.99
CA GLY A 108 -6.96 -24.64 1.20
C GLY A 108 -6.43 -24.26 -0.18
N MET A 109 -6.67 -23.02 -0.64
CA MET A 109 -6.09 -22.46 -1.88
C MET A 109 -6.18 -23.39 -3.11
N PRO A 110 -7.40 -23.67 -3.62
CA PRO A 110 -7.57 -24.56 -4.76
C PRO A 110 -6.69 -24.10 -5.94
N PRO A 111 -5.94 -25.00 -6.61
CA PRO A 111 -5.01 -24.62 -7.68
C PRO A 111 -5.66 -23.79 -8.80
N ALA A 112 -6.91 -24.09 -9.14
CA ALA A 112 -7.68 -23.33 -10.13
C ALA A 112 -7.93 -21.87 -9.70
N LEU A 113 -8.23 -21.66 -8.41
CA LEU A 113 -8.43 -20.32 -7.86
C LEU A 113 -7.13 -19.53 -7.85
N VAL A 114 -6.03 -20.15 -7.40
CA VAL A 114 -4.69 -19.55 -7.42
C VAL A 114 -4.29 -19.17 -8.84
N LYS A 115 -4.54 -20.02 -9.84
CA LYS A 115 -4.25 -19.71 -11.24
C LYS A 115 -5.04 -18.49 -11.73
N LYS A 116 -6.32 -18.38 -11.37
CA LYS A 116 -7.19 -17.25 -11.76
C LYS A 116 -6.80 -15.95 -11.08
N THR A 117 -6.44 -15.99 -9.79
CA THR A 117 -6.09 -14.79 -9.02
C THR A 117 -4.63 -14.37 -9.20
N ARG A 118 -3.74 -15.25 -9.69
CA ARG A 118 -2.31 -14.95 -9.89
C ARG A 118 -2.05 -13.65 -10.65
N ARG A 119 -2.76 -13.42 -11.75
CA ARG A 119 -2.59 -12.17 -12.54
C ARG A 119 -2.92 -10.95 -11.69
N TRP A 120 -3.99 -11.01 -10.93
CA TRP A 120 -4.41 -9.94 -10.04
C TRP A 120 -3.45 -9.72 -8.87
N MET A 121 -2.85 -10.79 -8.32
CA MET A 121 -1.80 -10.66 -7.30
C MET A 121 -0.57 -9.91 -7.82
N TRP A 122 -0.17 -10.18 -9.07
CA TRP A 122 0.91 -9.42 -9.72
C TRP A 122 0.52 -7.96 -9.96
N VAL A 123 -0.71 -7.70 -10.39
CA VAL A 123 -1.22 -6.33 -10.56
C VAL A 123 -1.15 -5.58 -9.23
N VAL A 124 -1.66 -6.16 -8.13
CA VAL A 124 -1.60 -5.55 -6.80
C VAL A 124 -0.17 -5.25 -6.39
N LEU A 125 0.75 -6.20 -6.58
CA LEU A 125 2.16 -6.01 -6.24
C LEU A 125 2.78 -4.84 -7.02
N ILE A 126 2.55 -4.77 -8.34
CA ILE A 126 3.07 -3.70 -9.19
C ILE A 126 2.48 -2.35 -8.76
N LEU A 127 1.17 -2.29 -8.53
CA LEU A 127 0.50 -1.06 -8.07
C LEU A 127 1.06 -0.62 -6.71
N TRP A 128 1.29 -1.54 -5.77
CA TRP A 128 1.91 -1.19 -4.49
C TRP A 128 3.35 -0.71 -4.62
N ILE A 129 4.15 -1.29 -5.52
CA ILE A 129 5.50 -0.78 -5.79
C ILE A 129 5.43 0.63 -6.37
N ILE A 130 4.54 0.88 -7.34
CA ILE A 130 4.36 2.21 -7.93
C ILE A 130 3.91 3.21 -6.86
N ALA A 131 2.89 2.88 -6.06
CA ALA A 131 2.43 3.72 -4.97
C ALA A 131 3.56 4.00 -3.98
N PHE A 132 4.35 2.99 -3.60
CA PHE A 132 5.49 3.14 -2.70
C PHE A 132 6.53 4.12 -3.24
N LEU A 133 6.91 4.00 -4.53
CA LEU A 133 7.85 4.92 -5.16
C LEU A 133 7.34 6.37 -5.16
N PHE A 134 6.06 6.59 -5.49
CA PHE A 134 5.48 7.94 -5.40
C PHE A 134 5.36 8.44 -3.95
N GLY A 135 5.16 7.54 -2.99
CA GLY A 135 5.19 7.87 -1.56
C GLY A 135 6.55 8.38 -1.11
N ILE A 136 7.63 7.76 -1.59
CA ILE A 136 9.01 8.24 -1.39
C ILE A 136 9.18 9.64 -1.98
N VAL A 137 8.78 9.83 -3.25
CA VAL A 137 8.87 11.14 -3.92
C VAL A 137 8.13 12.21 -3.12
N ASN A 138 6.91 11.91 -2.67
CA ASN A 138 6.11 12.81 -1.85
C ASN A 138 6.74 13.12 -0.48
N PHE A 139 7.37 12.13 0.17
CA PHE A 139 8.10 12.34 1.42
C PHE A 139 9.26 13.33 1.22
N TYR A 140 10.09 13.13 0.19
CA TYR A 140 11.22 14.01 -0.09
C TYR A 140 10.78 15.40 -0.57
N ALA A 141 9.73 15.49 -1.40
CA ALA A 141 9.18 16.77 -1.83
C ALA A 141 8.68 17.60 -0.64
N GLY A 142 7.99 16.98 0.33
CA GLY A 142 7.58 17.63 1.56
C GLY A 142 8.75 18.01 2.48
N TYR A 143 9.78 17.16 2.57
CA TYR A 143 10.98 17.43 3.37
C TYR A 143 11.80 18.60 2.83
N LEU A 144 11.93 18.74 1.50
CA LEU A 144 12.71 19.81 0.88
C LEU A 144 11.96 21.15 0.81
N ALA A 145 10.64 21.15 0.95
CA ALA A 145 9.80 22.34 0.89
C ALA A 145 9.60 23.03 2.26
N GLY A 146 9.97 22.37 3.36
CA GLY A 146 9.92 22.91 4.73
C GLY A 146 11.30 23.27 5.27
#